data_AF-A0A443HNS7-F1
#
_entry.id   AF-A0A443HNS7-F1
#
_cell.length_a   1.000
_cell.length_b   1.000
_cell.length_c   1.000
_cell.angle_alpha   90.00
_cell.angle_beta   90.00
_cell.angle_gamma   90.00
#
_symmetry.space_group_name_H-M   'P 1'
#
loop_
_entity.id
_entity.type
_entity.pdbx_description
1 polymer ?
#
loop_
_entity_poly.entity_id
_entity_poly.type
_entity_poly.pdbx_seq_one_letter_code
_entity_poly.pdbx_strand_id
1 'polypeptide(L)'
;MTVKQEHELRSQNEPPRSAPTAQQLFYRVKEEILATAGSGYLEYHISNPGIGWQVARSLDCDGQVERRSVRLSYDSVAYILSVRMPTEFHNAHLAWAHREFALSVSGGFFTLQEYDTFICTSDTSFDSFLPPYQNSFKQPDGYFKPAGAPCPTVVFETGYSESYPQLVADRNLWINGTTGVNVVILLKWSLVRNRTAVKGYIEGWHRNMPTCQRFDIFPAPPPGTPAQTITLYRRDFYLPGAVPFGRNPNDVWRWPIDSLRLKAAQTIRDSGYVPA
;
A
#
# COMPACT_ATOMS: atom_id res chain seq x y z
N MET A 1 19.50 -31.37 68.17
CA MET A 1 19.23 -31.47 66.72
C MET A 1 17.96 -30.68 66.47
N THR A 2 18.10 -29.50 65.85
CA THR A 2 17.00 -28.54 65.66
C THR A 2 16.83 -28.39 64.15
N VAL A 3 15.70 -28.87 63.63
CA VAL A 3 15.38 -28.76 62.20
C VAL A 3 14.75 -27.38 61.98
N LYS A 4 15.44 -26.52 61.22
CA LYS A 4 14.87 -25.27 60.69
C LYS A 4 13.98 -25.62 59.50
N GLN A 5 12.69 -25.26 59.58
CA GLN A 5 11.82 -25.19 58.41
C GLN A 5 12.14 -23.89 57.66
N GLU A 6 12.65 -24.02 56.44
CA GLU A 6 12.75 -22.92 55.49
C GLU A 6 11.35 -22.62 54.93
N HIS A 7 10.91 -21.38 55.11
CA HIS A 7 9.70 -20.84 54.48
C HIS A 7 10.05 -20.49 53.03
N GLU A 8 9.60 -21.31 52.07
CA GLU A 8 9.63 -20.95 50.66
C GLU A 8 8.68 -19.78 50.39
N LEU A 9 9.23 -18.68 49.86
CA LEU A 9 8.49 -17.54 49.37
C LEU A 9 7.66 -17.95 48.14
N ARG A 10 6.33 -17.84 48.26
CA ARG A 10 5.39 -17.95 47.13
C ARG A 10 5.78 -16.95 46.04
N SER A 11 6.27 -17.46 44.91
CA SER A 11 6.34 -16.74 43.64
C SER A 11 4.94 -16.23 43.27
N GLN A 12 4.81 -14.91 43.15
CA GLN A 12 3.63 -14.29 42.54
C GLN A 12 3.68 -14.55 41.03
N ASN A 13 3.02 -15.60 40.57
CA ASN A 13 2.62 -15.70 39.17
C ASN A 13 1.54 -14.65 38.92
N GLU A 14 1.89 -13.51 38.32
CA GLU A 14 0.89 -12.67 37.66
C GLU A 14 0.14 -13.53 36.63
N PRO A 15 -1.20 -13.55 36.65
CA PRO A 15 -1.95 -14.25 35.61
C PRO A 15 -1.63 -13.62 34.24
N PRO A 16 -1.49 -14.44 33.18
CA PRO A 16 -1.22 -13.91 31.86
C PRO A 16 -2.30 -12.90 31.48
N ARG A 17 -1.90 -11.67 31.14
CA ARG A 17 -2.81 -10.63 30.65
C ARG A 17 -3.64 -11.22 29.52
N SER A 18 -4.96 -11.24 29.70
CA SER A 18 -5.90 -11.67 28.67
C SER A 18 -5.67 -10.85 27.39
N ALA A 19 -5.68 -11.51 26.22
CA ALA A 19 -5.61 -10.80 24.95
C ALA A 19 -6.73 -9.75 24.85
N PRO A 20 -6.44 -8.55 24.31
CA PRO A 20 -7.43 -7.48 24.23
C PRO A 20 -8.62 -7.92 23.36
N THR A 21 -9.83 -7.51 23.74
CA THR A 21 -11.01 -7.67 22.89
C THR A 21 -10.93 -6.77 21.66
N ALA A 22 -11.70 -7.07 20.61
CA ALA A 22 -11.78 -6.21 19.42
C ALA A 22 -12.15 -4.75 19.77
N GLN A 23 -13.06 -4.56 20.73
CA GLN A 23 -13.47 -3.22 21.17
C GLN A 23 -12.34 -2.47 21.89
N GLN A 24 -11.60 -3.14 22.77
CA GLN A 24 -10.46 -2.53 23.48
C GLN A 24 -9.36 -2.14 22.48
N LEU A 25 -9.07 -3.01 21.52
CA LEU A 25 -8.10 -2.72 20.47
C LEU A 25 -8.55 -1.57 19.58
N PHE A 26 -9.82 -1.53 19.17
CA PHE A 26 -10.38 -0.43 18.38
C PHE A 26 -10.17 0.93 19.07
N TYR A 27 -10.57 1.06 20.35
CA TYR A 27 -10.44 2.33 21.06
C TYR A 27 -8.97 2.75 21.22
N ARG A 28 -8.10 1.80 21.55
CA ARG A 28 -6.67 2.06 21.63
C ARG A 28 -6.09 2.59 20.32
N VAL A 29 -6.33 1.89 19.20
CA VAL A 29 -5.82 2.30 17.88
C VAL A 29 -6.39 3.66 17.50
N LYS A 30 -7.68 3.89 17.74
CA LYS A 30 -8.33 5.17 17.48
C LYS A 30 -7.70 6.31 18.28
N GLU A 31 -7.44 6.12 19.57
CA GLU A 31 -6.79 7.12 20.41
C GLU A 31 -5.38 7.46 19.89
N GLU A 32 -4.59 6.45 19.51
CA GLU A 32 -3.23 6.65 18.97
C GLU A 32 -3.26 7.37 17.60
N ILE A 33 -4.24 7.07 16.73
CA ILE A 33 -4.48 7.82 15.48
C ILE A 33 -4.77 9.28 15.78
N LEU A 34 -5.67 9.56 16.73
CA LEU A 34 -6.08 10.92 17.07
C LEU A 34 -4.95 11.71 17.76
N ALA A 35 -4.09 11.04 18.52
CA ALA A 35 -2.95 11.65 19.19
C ALA A 35 -1.75 11.91 18.27
N THR A 36 -1.59 11.14 17.19
CA THR A 36 -0.49 11.34 16.24
C THR A 36 -0.64 12.69 15.54
N ALA A 37 0.43 13.46 15.37
CA ALA A 37 0.39 14.72 14.62
C ALA A 37 1.02 14.56 13.24
N GLY A 38 0.31 14.95 12.18
CA GLY A 38 0.81 14.86 10.80
C GLY A 38 1.01 13.42 10.32
N SER A 39 2.09 13.19 9.57
CA SER A 39 2.41 11.87 9.00
C SER A 39 2.96 10.90 10.04
N GLY A 40 2.65 9.62 9.90
CA GLY A 40 3.00 8.59 10.88
C GLY A 40 2.69 7.17 10.41
N TYR A 41 3.14 6.22 11.22
CA TYR A 41 2.93 4.80 10.99
C TYR A 41 2.72 4.10 12.34
N LEU A 42 1.59 3.41 12.47
CA LEU A 42 1.25 2.62 13.65
C LEU A 42 1.14 1.16 13.23
N GLU A 43 1.64 0.26 14.07
CA GLU A 43 1.65 -1.18 13.82
C GLU A 43 1.25 -1.95 15.09
N TYR A 44 0.40 -2.96 14.91
CA TYR A 44 -0.10 -3.80 15.99
C TYR A 44 -0.10 -5.26 15.57
N HIS A 45 0.53 -6.11 16.40
CA HIS A 45 0.42 -7.56 16.28
C HIS A 45 -0.91 -8.04 16.87
N ILE A 46 -1.67 -8.79 16.09
CA ILE A 46 -3.03 -9.23 16.43
C ILE A 46 -3.04 -10.73 16.64
N SER A 47 -3.44 -11.21 17.82
CA SER A 47 -3.40 -12.65 18.10
C SER A 47 -4.50 -13.48 17.41
N ASN A 48 -5.56 -12.85 16.90
CA ASN A 48 -6.70 -13.52 16.26
C ASN A 48 -7.09 -12.82 14.95
N PRO A 49 -7.14 -13.54 13.81
CA PRO A 49 -7.46 -12.93 12.51
C PRO A 49 -8.82 -12.27 12.40
N GLY A 50 -9.83 -12.84 13.04
CA GLY A 50 -11.18 -12.26 13.05
C GLY A 50 -11.21 -10.91 13.78
N ILE A 51 -10.40 -10.74 14.83
CA ILE A 51 -10.29 -9.47 15.56
C ILE A 51 -9.64 -8.41 14.68
N GLY A 52 -8.56 -8.73 13.97
CA GLY A 52 -7.85 -7.76 13.13
C GLY A 52 -8.72 -7.20 12.02
N TRP A 53 -9.44 -8.09 11.32
CA TRP A 53 -10.42 -7.70 10.31
C TRP A 53 -11.53 -6.82 10.88
N GLN A 54 -12.13 -7.24 12.00
CA GLN A 54 -13.22 -6.51 12.62
C GLN A 54 -12.78 -5.10 13.05
N VAL A 55 -11.58 -4.97 13.62
CA VAL A 55 -11.02 -3.68 14.02
C VAL A 55 -10.74 -2.80 12.81
N ALA A 56 -10.07 -3.32 11.78
CA ALA A 56 -9.79 -2.57 10.56
C ALA A 56 -11.07 -2.02 9.91
N ARG A 57 -12.10 -2.86 9.77
CA ARG A 57 -13.41 -2.45 9.24
C ARG A 57 -14.12 -1.44 10.14
N SER A 58 -14.01 -1.58 11.46
CA SER A 58 -14.62 -0.63 12.41
C SER A 58 -13.95 0.73 12.36
N LEU A 59 -12.62 0.78 12.20
CA LEU A 59 -11.86 2.01 12.02
C LEU A 59 -12.21 2.70 10.69
N ASP A 60 -12.39 1.92 9.62
CA ASP A 60 -12.78 2.44 8.30
C ASP A 60 -14.16 3.12 8.31
N CYS A 61 -15.08 2.62 9.13
CA CYS A 61 -16.42 3.19 9.30
C CYS A 61 -16.49 4.34 10.33
N ASP A 62 -15.38 4.70 10.99
CA ASP A 62 -15.37 5.71 12.05
C ASP A 62 -15.04 7.10 11.49
N GLY A 63 -16.01 8.02 11.55
CA GLY A 63 -15.84 9.36 11.00
C GLY A 63 -14.76 10.22 11.68
N GLN A 64 -14.32 9.91 12.90
CA GLN A 64 -13.15 10.60 13.50
C GLN A 64 -11.85 10.09 12.90
N VAL A 65 -11.75 8.79 12.63
CA VAL A 65 -10.61 8.17 11.94
C VAL A 65 -10.56 8.63 10.48
N GLU A 66 -11.69 8.66 9.77
CA GLU A 66 -11.79 9.15 8.40
C GLU A 66 -11.24 10.59 8.26
N ARG A 67 -11.60 11.48 9.19
CA ARG A 67 -11.10 12.88 9.22
C ARG A 67 -9.59 13.01 9.37
N ARG A 68 -8.89 11.94 9.73
CA ARG A 68 -7.44 11.89 9.81
C ARG A 68 -6.78 11.43 8.51
N SER A 69 -7.58 11.07 7.50
CA SER A 69 -7.12 10.65 6.17
C SER A 69 -6.06 9.54 6.23
N VAL A 70 -6.30 8.55 7.08
CA VAL A 70 -5.39 7.41 7.25
C VAL A 70 -5.56 6.38 6.13
N ARG A 71 -4.60 5.46 6.01
CA ARG A 71 -4.74 4.20 5.25
C ARG A 71 -4.65 3.04 6.20
N LEU A 72 -5.66 2.19 6.16
CA LEU A 72 -5.80 1.02 7.01
C LEU A 72 -5.38 -0.25 6.25
N SER A 73 -4.71 -1.15 6.95
CA SER A 73 -4.30 -2.44 6.41
C SER A 73 -4.27 -3.48 7.52
N TYR A 74 -4.81 -4.65 7.26
CA TYR A 74 -4.69 -5.82 8.10
C TYR A 74 -4.33 -7.04 7.24
N ASP A 75 -3.18 -7.63 7.51
CA ASP A 75 -2.74 -8.90 6.90
C ASP A 75 -3.01 -10.03 7.90
N SER A 76 -3.93 -10.93 7.54
CA SER A 76 -4.34 -12.05 8.39
C SER A 76 -3.31 -13.18 8.48
N VAL A 77 -2.36 -13.25 7.54
CA VAL A 77 -1.26 -14.23 7.54
C VAL A 77 -0.11 -13.71 8.40
N ALA A 78 0.21 -12.42 8.26
CA ALA A 78 1.25 -11.77 9.05
C ALA A 78 0.78 -11.41 10.46
N TYR A 79 -0.53 -11.40 10.71
CA TYR A 79 -1.15 -10.96 11.97
C TYR A 79 -0.83 -9.49 12.30
N ILE A 80 -0.73 -8.64 11.28
CA ILE A 80 -0.34 -7.23 11.44
C ILE A 80 -1.48 -6.32 11.01
N LEU A 81 -1.96 -5.50 11.93
CA LEU A 81 -2.77 -4.31 11.65
C LEU A 81 -1.85 -3.11 11.58
N SER A 82 -1.90 -2.36 10.48
CA SER A 82 -1.16 -1.13 10.30
C SER A 82 -2.04 0.05 9.91
N VAL A 83 -1.63 1.22 10.38
CA VAL A 83 -2.28 2.51 10.08
C VAL A 83 -1.22 3.47 9.56
N ARG A 84 -1.40 3.94 8.34
CA ARG A 84 -0.51 4.91 7.68
C ARG A 84 -1.18 6.29 7.67
N MET A 85 -0.44 7.31 8.09
CA MET A 85 -0.81 8.72 7.91
C MET A 85 0.15 9.29 6.86
N PRO A 86 -0.27 9.39 5.58
CA PRO A 86 0.62 9.68 4.47
C PRO A 86 1.16 11.12 4.50
N THR A 87 2.34 11.32 3.92
CA THR A 87 2.85 12.66 3.54
C THR A 87 2.33 13.06 2.16
N GLU A 88 2.51 14.32 1.73
CA GLU A 88 2.12 14.71 0.37
C GLU A 88 2.90 13.95 -0.71
N PHE A 89 4.21 13.78 -0.53
CA PHE A 89 5.04 13.04 -1.48
C PHE A 89 4.75 11.53 -1.51
N HIS A 90 4.13 10.98 -0.47
CA HIS A 90 3.57 9.62 -0.48
C HIS A 90 2.54 9.48 -1.61
N ASN A 91 1.73 10.50 -1.84
CA ASN A 91 0.66 10.50 -2.82
C ASN A 91 1.09 10.97 -4.22
N ALA A 92 2.37 11.31 -4.43
CA ALA A 92 2.87 11.80 -5.72
C ALA A 92 2.57 10.85 -6.90
N HIS A 93 2.45 9.56 -6.63
CA HIS A 93 2.08 8.56 -7.63
C HIS A 93 0.65 8.72 -8.19
N LEU A 94 -0.28 9.36 -7.47
CA LEU A 94 -1.66 9.51 -7.92
C LEU A 94 -1.72 10.54 -9.04
N ALA A 95 -1.04 11.67 -8.85
CA ALA A 95 -0.90 12.69 -9.89
C ALA A 95 -0.16 12.16 -11.13
N TRP A 96 0.80 11.25 -10.94
CA TRP A 96 1.45 10.54 -12.04
C TRP A 96 0.47 9.60 -12.75
N ALA A 97 -0.21 8.72 -12.02
CA ALA A 97 -1.16 7.75 -12.56
C ALA A 97 -2.31 8.40 -13.32
N HIS A 98 -2.92 9.46 -12.77
CA HIS A 98 -3.98 10.21 -13.43
C HIS A 98 -3.49 10.87 -14.72
N ARG A 99 -2.29 11.47 -14.70
CA ARG A 99 -1.70 12.06 -15.91
C ARG A 99 -1.48 11.01 -16.98
N GLU A 100 -0.82 9.90 -16.65
CA GLU A 100 -0.58 8.86 -17.63
C GLU A 100 -1.92 8.33 -18.16
N PHE A 101 -2.88 8.06 -17.28
CA PHE A 101 -4.19 7.55 -17.68
C PHE A 101 -4.94 8.50 -18.62
N ALA A 102 -4.91 9.81 -18.40
CA ALA A 102 -5.45 10.78 -19.34
C ALA A 102 -4.74 10.74 -20.71
N LEU A 103 -3.41 10.60 -20.73
CA LEU A 103 -2.64 10.50 -21.97
C LEU A 103 -2.85 9.19 -22.73
N SER A 104 -3.25 8.13 -22.04
CA SER A 104 -3.50 6.83 -22.67
C SER A 104 -4.55 6.90 -23.79
N VAL A 105 -5.54 7.78 -23.65
CA VAL A 105 -6.59 8.02 -24.66
C VAL A 105 -6.01 8.74 -25.86
N SER A 106 -5.24 9.81 -25.62
CA SER A 106 -4.58 10.57 -26.69
C SER A 106 -3.57 9.72 -27.46
N GLY A 107 -2.92 8.77 -26.78
CA GLY A 107 -1.99 7.81 -27.38
C GLY A 107 -2.67 6.61 -28.04
N GLY A 108 -4.00 6.53 -28.02
CA GLY A 108 -4.76 5.42 -28.61
C GLY A 108 -4.64 4.08 -27.86
N PHE A 109 -4.02 4.07 -26.68
CA PHE A 109 -3.95 2.88 -25.85
C PHE A 109 -5.35 2.51 -25.38
N PHE A 110 -6.07 3.42 -24.71
CA PHE A 110 -7.50 3.25 -24.45
C PHE A 110 -8.34 4.04 -25.45
N THR A 111 -9.51 3.53 -25.82
CA THR A 111 -10.56 4.40 -26.38
C THR A 111 -11.19 5.23 -25.26
N LEU A 112 -11.92 6.30 -25.60
CA LEU A 112 -12.74 7.02 -24.61
C LEU A 112 -13.73 6.08 -23.92
N GLN A 113 -14.35 5.16 -24.67
CA GLN A 113 -15.27 4.20 -24.10
C GLN A 113 -14.58 3.26 -23.09
N GLU A 114 -13.38 2.75 -23.41
CA GLU A 114 -12.62 1.92 -22.46
C GLU A 114 -12.21 2.73 -21.22
N TYR A 115 -11.74 3.97 -21.41
CA TYR A 115 -11.38 4.88 -20.33
C TYR A 115 -12.52 5.06 -19.32
N ASP A 116 -13.74 5.28 -19.79
CA ASP A 116 -14.93 5.47 -18.94
C ASP A 116 -15.35 4.20 -18.17
N THR A 117 -14.83 3.03 -18.56
CA THR A 117 -15.06 1.78 -17.82
C THR A 117 -14.08 1.53 -16.70
N PHE A 118 -13.06 2.38 -16.50
CA PHE A 118 -12.07 2.19 -15.44
C PHE A 118 -12.22 3.19 -14.31
N ILE A 119 -12.02 2.70 -13.09
CA ILE A 119 -11.85 3.50 -11.89
C ILE A 119 -10.35 3.62 -11.62
N CYS A 120 -9.84 4.85 -11.56
CA CYS A 120 -8.47 5.18 -11.15
C CYS A 120 -8.50 6.11 -9.92
N THR A 121 -8.39 5.53 -8.72
CA THR A 121 -8.55 6.27 -7.45
C THR A 121 -7.79 5.59 -6.32
N SER A 122 -7.88 6.16 -5.12
CA SER A 122 -7.43 5.63 -3.83
C SER A 122 -8.61 5.49 -2.86
N ASP A 123 -8.33 5.26 -1.58
CA ASP A 123 -9.30 5.38 -0.46
C ASP A 123 -10.47 4.38 -0.46
N THR A 124 -10.41 3.34 -1.28
CA THR A 124 -11.41 2.26 -1.26
C THR A 124 -10.85 1.04 -0.52
N SER A 125 -11.65 0.50 0.39
CA SER A 125 -11.32 -0.70 1.16
C SER A 125 -11.67 -1.96 0.39
N PHE A 126 -10.82 -2.98 0.51
CA PHE A 126 -11.03 -4.32 -0.02
C PHE A 126 -10.81 -5.34 1.11
N ASP A 127 -11.70 -6.31 1.23
CA ASP A 127 -11.65 -7.32 2.30
C ASP A 127 -12.05 -8.73 1.84
N SER A 128 -12.33 -8.90 0.54
CA SER A 128 -12.74 -10.17 -0.06
C SER A 128 -11.54 -10.98 -0.59
N PHE A 129 -10.52 -11.15 0.24
CA PHE A 129 -9.30 -11.88 -0.12
C PHE A 129 -9.47 -13.40 -0.02
N LEU A 130 -8.78 -14.11 -0.92
CA LEU A 130 -8.76 -15.56 -1.03
C LEU A 130 -7.76 -16.20 -0.06
N PRO A 131 -7.90 -17.51 0.23
CA PRO A 131 -6.90 -18.24 1.01
C PRO A 131 -5.46 -18.04 0.53
N PRO A 132 -4.47 -17.92 1.45
CA PRO A 132 -4.59 -17.95 2.91
C PRO A 132 -4.94 -16.58 3.55
N TYR A 133 -5.20 -15.55 2.76
CA TYR A 133 -5.42 -14.18 3.20
C TYR A 133 -6.87 -13.89 3.59
N GLN A 134 -7.71 -14.90 3.87
CA GLN A 134 -9.06 -14.62 4.32
C GLN A 134 -9.04 -13.81 5.61
N ASN A 135 -10.01 -12.90 5.76
CA ASN A 135 -10.04 -11.90 6.82
C ASN A 135 -8.90 -10.88 6.77
N SER A 136 -8.18 -10.75 5.65
CA SER A 136 -7.37 -9.55 5.42
C SER A 136 -8.26 -8.35 5.09
N PHE A 137 -7.76 -7.15 5.33
CA PHE A 137 -8.42 -5.88 5.00
C PHE A 137 -7.35 -4.96 4.42
N LYS A 138 -7.64 -4.26 3.33
CA LYS A 138 -6.62 -3.43 2.68
C LYS A 138 -7.21 -2.21 2.00
N GLN A 139 -6.62 -1.06 2.27
CA GLN A 139 -6.75 0.15 1.46
C GLN A 139 -5.45 0.36 0.69
N PRO A 140 -5.44 0.23 -0.65
CA PRO A 140 -4.28 0.56 -1.45
C PRO A 140 -4.05 2.07 -1.49
N ASP A 141 -2.79 2.48 -1.72
CA ASP A 141 -2.46 3.90 -1.89
C ASP A 141 -2.98 4.47 -3.22
N GLY A 142 -3.19 3.60 -4.22
CA GLY A 142 -3.89 3.90 -5.46
C GLY A 142 -4.16 2.62 -6.26
N TYR A 143 -5.10 2.64 -7.20
CA TYR A 143 -5.39 1.47 -8.03
C TYR A 143 -6.07 1.82 -9.36
N PHE A 144 -6.03 0.85 -10.28
CA PHE A 144 -6.93 0.74 -11.43
C PHE A 144 -7.87 -0.46 -11.24
N LYS A 145 -9.16 -0.25 -11.53
CA LYS A 145 -10.16 -1.30 -11.44
C LYS A 145 -11.18 -1.17 -12.57
N PRO A 146 -11.42 -2.22 -13.38
CA PRO A 146 -12.59 -2.24 -14.27
C PRO A 146 -13.89 -2.03 -13.46
N ALA A 147 -14.80 -1.22 -13.97
CA ALA A 147 -16.09 -0.98 -13.34
C ALA A 147 -16.84 -2.31 -13.11
N GLY A 148 -17.39 -2.49 -11.92
CA GLY A 148 -18.06 -3.73 -11.51
C GLY A 148 -17.14 -4.90 -11.14
N ALA A 149 -15.81 -4.79 -11.33
CA ALA A 149 -14.89 -5.83 -10.88
C ALA A 149 -14.82 -5.88 -9.33
N PRO A 150 -14.67 -7.09 -8.73
CA PRO A 150 -14.65 -7.26 -7.28
C PRO A 150 -13.35 -6.78 -6.64
N CYS A 151 -12.26 -6.67 -7.40
CA CYS A 151 -10.93 -6.25 -6.93
C CYS A 151 -10.20 -5.45 -8.03
N PRO A 152 -9.18 -4.66 -7.67
CA PRO A 152 -8.37 -3.94 -8.66
C PRO A 152 -7.54 -4.90 -9.51
N THR A 153 -7.02 -4.39 -10.63
CA THR A 153 -6.15 -5.12 -11.56
C THR A 153 -4.72 -4.57 -11.55
N VAL A 154 -4.55 -3.28 -11.27
CA VAL A 154 -3.25 -2.66 -10.99
C VAL A 154 -3.34 -1.93 -9.65
N VAL A 155 -2.37 -2.14 -8.77
CA VAL A 155 -2.34 -1.55 -7.43
C VAL A 155 -1.04 -0.80 -7.21
N PHE A 156 -1.10 0.31 -6.47
CA PHE A 156 0.04 1.05 -5.97
C PHE A 156 0.10 0.91 -4.45
N GLU A 157 1.30 0.67 -3.93
CA GLU A 157 1.61 0.74 -2.50
C GLU A 157 2.88 1.55 -2.32
N THR A 158 2.83 2.50 -1.40
CA THR A 158 3.90 3.46 -1.14
C THR A 158 4.31 3.36 0.32
N GLY A 159 5.60 3.20 0.57
CA GLY A 159 6.15 3.13 1.92
C GLY A 159 7.14 4.25 2.18
N TYR A 160 6.81 5.15 3.08
CA TYR A 160 7.75 6.12 3.63
C TYR A 160 8.31 5.65 4.98
N SER A 161 7.48 5.66 6.01
CA SER A 161 7.82 5.13 7.35
C SER A 161 7.77 3.60 7.41
N GLU A 162 7.02 3.00 6.48
CA GLU A 162 6.89 1.55 6.35
C GLU A 162 8.20 0.91 5.86
N SER A 163 8.50 -0.29 6.37
CA SER A 163 9.67 -1.05 5.99
C SER A 163 9.51 -1.69 4.60
N TYR A 164 10.62 -1.92 3.89
CA TYR A 164 10.55 -2.62 2.59
C TYR A 164 10.00 -4.05 2.68
N PRO A 165 10.35 -4.88 3.69
CA PRO A 165 9.72 -6.20 3.87
C PRO A 165 8.19 -6.15 3.94
N GLN A 166 7.63 -5.05 4.47
CA GLN A 166 6.18 -4.91 4.60
C GLN A 166 5.51 -4.50 3.29
N LEU A 167 6.12 -3.63 2.50
CA LEU A 167 5.69 -3.41 1.10
C LEU A 167 5.73 -4.69 0.27
N VAL A 168 6.70 -5.57 0.53
CA VAL A 168 6.76 -6.89 -0.10
C VAL A 168 5.62 -7.80 0.39
N ALA A 169 5.25 -7.74 1.67
CA ALA A 169 4.09 -8.45 2.21
C ALA A 169 2.78 -7.94 1.57
N ASP A 170 2.62 -6.63 1.44
CA ASP A 170 1.48 -6.00 0.77
C ASP A 170 1.33 -6.44 -0.69
N ARG A 171 2.44 -6.43 -1.44
CA ARG A 171 2.48 -6.98 -2.79
C ARG A 171 2.01 -8.44 -2.82
N ASN A 172 2.51 -9.26 -1.89
CA ASN A 172 2.14 -10.68 -1.83
C ASN A 172 0.66 -10.86 -1.48
N LEU A 173 0.11 -10.05 -0.57
CA LEU A 173 -1.31 -10.06 -0.24
C LEU A 173 -2.15 -9.72 -1.49
N TRP A 174 -1.79 -8.71 -2.26
CA TRP A 174 -2.53 -8.36 -3.48
C TRP A 174 -2.43 -9.42 -4.57
N ILE A 175 -1.23 -9.90 -4.87
CA ILE A 175 -1.00 -10.88 -5.94
C ILE A 175 -1.53 -12.26 -5.54
N ASN A 176 -1.31 -12.71 -4.32
CA ASN A 176 -1.65 -14.08 -3.92
C ASN A 176 -3.02 -14.17 -3.24
N GLY A 177 -3.48 -13.10 -2.60
CA GLY A 177 -4.82 -13.02 -1.99
C GLY A 177 -5.93 -12.66 -2.96
N THR A 178 -5.63 -12.40 -4.24
CA THR A 178 -6.63 -12.17 -5.28
C THR A 178 -6.29 -12.92 -6.57
N THR A 179 -7.28 -13.14 -7.44
CA THR A 179 -7.05 -13.59 -8.82
C THR A 179 -7.02 -12.44 -9.83
N GLY A 180 -7.45 -11.24 -9.44
CA GLY A 180 -7.64 -10.10 -10.35
C GLY A 180 -6.44 -9.16 -10.44
N VAL A 181 -5.64 -8.99 -9.37
CA VAL A 181 -4.51 -8.06 -9.41
C VAL A 181 -3.40 -8.62 -10.30
N ASN A 182 -3.13 -7.99 -11.43
CA ASN A 182 -2.08 -8.38 -12.37
C ASN A 182 -0.76 -7.67 -12.10
N VAL A 183 -0.79 -6.44 -11.56
CA VAL A 183 0.42 -5.66 -11.30
C VAL A 183 0.32 -4.96 -9.95
N VAL A 184 1.43 -4.98 -9.21
CA VAL A 184 1.63 -4.13 -8.04
C VAL A 184 2.84 -3.24 -8.29
N ILE A 185 2.65 -1.94 -8.16
CA ILE A 185 3.68 -0.92 -8.27
C ILE A 185 4.04 -0.45 -6.86
N LEU A 186 5.27 -0.76 -6.42
CA LEU A 186 5.77 -0.37 -5.11
C LEU A 186 6.58 0.91 -5.23
N LEU A 187 6.33 1.87 -4.35
CA LEU A 187 7.20 3.04 -4.18
C LEU A 187 7.78 3.01 -2.76
N LYS A 188 9.06 3.31 -2.63
CA LYS A 188 9.71 3.45 -1.33
C LYS A 188 10.37 4.81 -1.24
N TRP A 189 10.01 5.57 -0.22
CA TRP A 189 10.64 6.83 0.14
C TRP A 189 11.47 6.67 1.41
N SER A 190 12.53 7.48 1.56
CA SER A 190 13.32 7.54 2.78
C SER A 190 14.01 8.88 2.92
N LEU A 191 14.08 9.37 4.15
CA LEU A 191 14.88 10.54 4.49
C LEU A 191 16.38 10.22 4.51
N VAL A 192 17.18 11.15 4.02
CA VAL A 192 18.64 11.12 3.97
C VAL A 192 19.20 12.50 4.33
N ARG A 193 20.54 12.62 4.38
CA ARG A 193 21.26 13.88 4.67
C ARG A 193 20.72 14.58 5.93
N ASN A 194 20.78 13.90 7.07
CA ASN A 194 20.26 14.41 8.34
C ASN A 194 18.78 14.84 8.27
N ARG A 195 17.94 14.07 7.54
CA ARG A 195 16.49 14.30 7.43
C ARG A 195 16.09 15.56 6.67
N THR A 196 16.97 16.07 5.81
CA THR A 196 16.70 17.25 4.97
C THR A 196 16.38 16.90 3.52
N ALA A 197 16.73 15.68 3.08
CA ALA A 197 16.50 15.25 1.71
C ALA A 197 15.75 13.92 1.63
N VAL A 198 14.99 13.71 0.55
CA VAL A 198 14.19 12.52 0.28
C VAL A 198 14.78 11.77 -0.91
N LYS A 199 15.18 10.52 -0.69
CA LYS A 199 15.46 9.56 -1.76
C LYS A 199 14.26 8.64 -1.97
N GLY A 200 14.18 7.99 -3.12
CA GLY A 200 13.20 6.94 -3.32
C GLY A 200 13.42 6.12 -4.56
N TYR A 201 12.74 4.98 -4.63
CA TYR A 201 12.75 4.08 -5.78
C TYR A 201 11.36 3.53 -6.04
N ILE A 202 11.16 3.01 -7.25
CA ILE A 202 9.93 2.38 -7.71
C ILE A 202 10.22 0.97 -8.22
N GLU A 203 9.29 0.05 -7.98
CA GLU A 203 9.31 -1.30 -8.53
C GLU A 203 7.98 -1.66 -9.19
N GLY A 204 8.02 -2.24 -10.39
CA GLY A 204 6.86 -2.81 -11.08
C GLY A 204 6.87 -4.34 -11.00
N TRP A 205 5.90 -4.93 -10.31
CA TRP A 205 5.77 -6.37 -10.11
C TRP A 205 4.57 -6.91 -10.87
N HIS A 206 4.81 -7.68 -11.93
CA HIS A 206 3.74 -8.38 -12.64
C HIS A 206 3.49 -9.75 -12.02
N ARG A 207 2.21 -10.14 -11.98
CA ARG A 207 1.79 -11.50 -11.68
C ARG A 207 2.49 -12.47 -12.65
N ASN A 208 2.97 -13.58 -12.10
CA ASN A 208 3.67 -14.66 -12.83
C ASN A 208 5.01 -14.26 -13.46
N MET A 209 5.58 -13.11 -13.10
CA MET A 209 6.94 -12.72 -13.50
C MET A 209 7.86 -12.80 -12.27
N PRO A 210 9.03 -13.47 -12.38
CA PRO A 210 9.92 -13.65 -11.23
C PRO A 210 10.72 -12.38 -10.88
N THR A 211 10.82 -11.44 -11.81
CA THR A 211 11.61 -10.22 -11.68
C THR A 211 10.72 -8.98 -11.77
N CYS A 212 11.13 -7.93 -11.07
CA CYS A 212 10.52 -6.61 -11.18
C CYS A 212 11.36 -5.67 -12.04
N GLN A 213 10.70 -4.67 -12.61
CA GLN A 213 11.41 -3.47 -13.08
C GLN A 213 11.69 -2.59 -11.87
N ARG A 214 12.93 -2.11 -11.69
CA ARG A 214 13.29 -1.23 -10.58
C ARG A 214 14.06 -0.02 -11.08
N PHE A 215 13.69 1.17 -10.60
CA PHE A 215 14.38 2.42 -10.90
C PHE A 215 14.44 3.31 -9.66
N ASP A 216 15.57 4.01 -9.49
CA ASP A 216 15.65 5.08 -8.50
C ASP A 216 14.85 6.29 -8.99
N ILE A 217 13.98 6.84 -8.15
CA ILE A 217 13.29 8.09 -8.41
C ILE A 217 14.24 9.24 -8.07
N PHE A 218 14.79 9.22 -6.86
CA PHE A 218 15.86 10.10 -6.39
C PHE A 218 16.99 9.28 -5.74
N PRO A 219 18.26 9.55 -6.05
CA PRO A 219 18.73 10.61 -6.95
C PRO A 219 18.32 10.37 -8.41
N ALA A 220 18.04 11.47 -9.13
CA ALA A 220 17.72 11.38 -10.54
C ALA A 220 18.95 10.88 -11.32
N PRO A 221 18.76 10.09 -12.38
CA PRO A 221 19.86 9.59 -13.17
C PRO A 221 20.60 10.74 -13.86
N PRO A 222 21.91 10.58 -14.16
CA PRO A 222 22.68 11.61 -14.86
C PRO A 222 22.07 12.00 -16.22
N PRO A 223 22.27 13.24 -16.69
CA PRO A 223 21.89 13.64 -18.04
C PRO A 223 22.44 12.68 -19.09
N GLY A 224 21.63 12.35 -20.09
CA GLY A 224 21.98 11.38 -21.13
C GLY A 224 21.67 9.91 -20.79
N THR A 225 21.20 9.62 -19.58
CA THR A 225 20.67 8.28 -19.25
C THR A 225 19.44 7.99 -20.12
N PRO A 226 19.32 6.77 -20.71
CA PRO A 226 18.13 6.38 -21.45
C PRO A 226 16.84 6.53 -20.63
N ALA A 227 15.74 6.84 -21.32
CA ALA A 227 14.43 7.00 -20.68
C ALA A 227 14.05 5.74 -19.88
N GLN A 228 13.74 5.93 -18.59
CA GLN A 228 13.31 4.87 -17.70
C GLN A 228 11.78 4.86 -17.63
N THR A 229 11.18 3.66 -17.75
CA THR A 229 9.72 3.50 -17.78
C THR A 229 9.28 2.25 -17.03
N ILE A 230 8.17 2.34 -16.29
CA ILE A 230 7.40 1.14 -15.94
C ILE A 230 6.61 0.71 -17.18
N THR A 231 6.70 -0.56 -17.54
CA THR A 231 6.04 -1.15 -18.69
C THR A 231 4.77 -1.82 -18.21
N LEU A 232 3.61 -1.34 -18.63
CA LEU A 232 2.34 -2.01 -18.43
C LEU A 232 1.82 -2.54 -19.77
N TYR A 233 1.08 -3.62 -19.72
CA TYR A 233 0.43 -4.24 -20.86
C TYR A 233 -1.07 -4.01 -20.78
N ARG A 234 -1.76 -3.99 -21.92
CA ARG A 234 -3.22 -3.89 -21.93
C ARG A 234 -3.88 -4.90 -21.02
N ARG A 235 -3.44 -6.16 -21.08
CA ARG A 235 -3.96 -7.23 -20.22
C ARG A 235 -3.86 -6.96 -18.72
N ASP A 236 -2.90 -6.13 -18.28
CA ASP A 236 -2.71 -5.85 -16.86
C ASP A 236 -3.91 -5.09 -16.26
N PHE A 237 -4.66 -4.36 -17.09
CA PHE A 237 -5.81 -3.57 -16.64
C PHE A 237 -7.11 -4.38 -16.58
N TYR A 238 -7.18 -5.56 -17.19
CA TYR A 238 -8.40 -6.37 -17.25
C TYR A 238 -8.30 -7.61 -16.36
N LEU A 239 -9.45 -8.13 -15.93
CA LEU A 239 -9.49 -9.46 -15.34
C LEU A 239 -8.98 -10.51 -16.34
N PRO A 240 -8.46 -11.67 -15.89
CA PRO A 240 -7.96 -12.71 -16.79
C PRO A 240 -8.98 -13.07 -17.88
N GLY A 241 -8.55 -12.99 -19.14
CA GLY A 241 -9.39 -13.29 -20.31
C GLY A 241 -10.41 -12.21 -20.70
N ALA A 242 -10.44 -11.07 -20.01
CA ALA A 242 -11.44 -10.01 -20.23
C ALA A 242 -10.96 -8.85 -21.12
N VAL A 243 -9.84 -9.00 -21.82
CA VAL A 243 -9.39 -8.00 -22.80
C VAL A 243 -10.43 -7.90 -23.94
N PRO A 244 -10.89 -6.70 -24.33
CA PRO A 244 -11.93 -6.55 -25.36
C PRO A 244 -11.57 -7.19 -26.70
N PHE A 245 -12.58 -7.71 -27.40
CA PHE A 245 -12.39 -8.29 -28.73
C PHE A 245 -11.76 -7.27 -29.69
N GLY A 246 -10.82 -7.75 -30.52
CA GLY A 246 -10.09 -6.91 -31.47
C GLY A 246 -8.94 -6.10 -30.86
N ARG A 247 -8.74 -6.16 -29.53
CA ARG A 247 -7.57 -5.56 -28.87
C ARG A 247 -6.46 -6.58 -28.66
N ASN A 248 -5.21 -6.14 -28.76
CA ASN A 248 -4.07 -6.99 -28.47
C ASN A 248 -3.73 -6.92 -26.97
N PRO A 249 -3.76 -8.05 -26.22
CA PRO A 249 -3.44 -8.07 -24.79
C PRO A 249 -2.00 -7.62 -24.48
N ASN A 250 -1.09 -7.71 -25.46
CA ASN A 250 0.32 -7.36 -25.32
C ASN A 250 0.64 -5.93 -25.77
N ASP A 251 -0.37 -5.10 -26.09
CA ASP A 251 -0.13 -3.68 -26.33
C ASP A 251 0.60 -3.08 -25.14
N VAL A 252 1.67 -2.33 -25.44
CA VAL A 252 2.59 -1.82 -24.42
C VAL A 252 2.27 -0.37 -24.13
N TRP A 253 2.14 -0.06 -22.85
CA TRP A 253 2.03 1.30 -22.34
C TRP A 253 3.20 1.59 -21.39
N ARG A 254 4.10 2.47 -21.84
CA ARG A 254 5.30 2.84 -21.09
C ARG A 254 5.06 4.10 -20.28
N TRP A 255 5.17 3.98 -18.97
CA TRP A 255 4.97 5.07 -18.03
C TRP A 255 6.32 5.70 -17.68
N PRO A 256 6.61 6.94 -18.12
CA PRO A 256 7.90 7.58 -17.91
C PRO A 256 8.13 7.93 -16.43
N ILE A 257 9.27 7.50 -15.88
CA ILE A 257 9.66 7.80 -14.50
C ILE A 257 9.99 9.29 -14.32
N ASP A 258 10.41 10.01 -15.37
CA ASP A 258 10.66 11.46 -15.28
C ASP A 258 9.40 12.26 -14.95
N SER A 259 8.24 11.80 -15.42
CA SER A 259 6.93 12.37 -15.06
C SER A 259 6.67 12.21 -13.55
N LEU A 260 6.94 11.02 -13.01
CA LEU A 260 6.87 10.76 -11.56
C LEU A 260 7.86 11.63 -10.78
N ARG A 261 9.12 11.74 -11.23
CA ARG A 261 10.13 12.62 -10.60
C ARG A 261 9.67 14.05 -10.53
N LEU A 262 9.09 14.58 -11.61
CA LEU A 262 8.59 15.96 -11.63
C LEU A 262 7.50 16.19 -10.57
N LYS A 263 6.52 15.27 -10.48
CA LYS A 263 5.44 15.35 -9.48
C LYS A 263 5.97 15.17 -8.05
N ALA A 264 6.81 14.16 -7.83
CA ALA A 264 7.42 13.90 -6.53
C ALA A 264 8.29 15.07 -6.07
N ALA A 265 9.14 15.63 -6.94
CA ALA A 265 10.00 16.75 -6.61
C ALA A 265 9.21 17.96 -6.11
N GLN A 266 8.04 18.22 -6.70
CA GLN A 266 7.15 19.29 -6.26
C GLN A 266 6.64 19.03 -4.84
N THR A 267 6.00 17.88 -4.61
CA THR A 267 5.46 17.52 -3.29
C THR A 267 6.53 17.40 -2.20
N ILE A 268 7.75 16.98 -2.55
CA ILE A 268 8.89 16.92 -1.62
C ILE A 268 9.29 18.32 -1.16
N ARG A 269 9.37 19.29 -2.09
CA ARG A 269 9.68 20.69 -1.77
C ARG A 269 8.56 21.37 -0.98
N ASP A 270 7.31 21.12 -1.36
CA ASP A 270 6.14 21.66 -0.65
C ASP A 270 6.06 21.13 0.78
N SER A 271 6.53 19.90 1.02
CA SER A 271 6.72 19.30 2.35
C SER A 271 7.99 19.78 3.10
N GLY A 272 8.75 20.73 2.56
CA GLY A 272 9.94 21.31 3.21
C GLY A 272 11.23 20.50 3.10
N TYR A 273 11.28 19.52 2.18
CA TYR A 273 12.47 18.68 1.95
C TYR A 273 13.11 18.95 0.58
N VAL A 274 14.30 18.40 0.37
CA VAL A 274 15.02 18.46 -0.90
C VAL A 274 15.04 17.08 -1.59
N PRO A 275 14.72 16.94 -2.88
CA PRO A 275 14.97 15.69 -3.60
C PRO A 275 16.46 15.32 -3.60
N ALA A 276 16.80 14.09 -3.22
CA ALA A 276 18.17 13.66 -2.92
C ALA A 276 19.16 13.60 -4.09
#